data_AF-K1RHW5-F1
#
_entry.id   AF-K1RHW5-F1
#
_cell.length_a   1.000
_cell.length_b   1.000
_cell.length_c   1.000
_cell.angle_alpha   90.00
_cell.angle_beta   90.00
_cell.angle_gamma   90.00
#
_symmetry.space_group_name_H-M   'P 1'
#
loop_
_entity.id
_entity.type
_entity.pdbx_description
1 polymer ?
#
loop_
_entity_poly.entity_id
_entity_poly.type
_entity_poly.pdbx_seq_one_letter_code
_entity_poly.pdbx_strand_id
1 'polypeptide(L)'
;MKKIMWIVAMIPVVVTSVVLQFMPDIIPMHHDLEGNTDRWGSKTESFIFPVIILFITLFWHLLIYVFEKKSKNANTEKEQMEAKSSAKVLCVVGISQAIMFGIMHYFILYSSWIQ
;
A
#
# COMPACT_ATOMS: atom_id res chain seq x y z
N MET A 1 8.23 -13.96 2.67
CA MET A 1 8.22 -12.49 2.80
C MET A 1 7.30 -11.82 1.79
N LYS A 2 7.40 -12.09 0.47
CA LYS A 2 6.46 -11.54 -0.54
C LYS A 2 4.96 -11.73 -0.21
N LYS A 3 4.58 -12.88 0.34
CA LYS A 3 3.20 -13.14 0.81
C LYS A 3 2.77 -12.19 1.93
N ILE A 4 3.66 -11.92 2.89
CA ILE A 4 3.39 -11.00 4.00
C ILE A 4 3.18 -9.58 3.47
N MET A 5 4.03 -9.14 2.52
CA MET A 5 3.86 -7.85 1.85
C MET A 5 2.48 -7.70 1.22
N TRP A 6 2.02 -8.71 0.47
CA TRP A 6 0.67 -8.72 -0.10
C TRP A 6 -0.44 -8.76 0.96
N ILE A 7 -0.29 -9.54 2.02
CA ILE A 7 -1.26 -9.57 3.14
C ILE A 7 -1.40 -8.17 3.75
N VAL A 8 -0.28 -7.51 4.06
CA VAL A 8 -0.28 -6.15 4.63
C VAL A 8 -0.93 -5.16 3.65
N ALA A 9 -0.59 -5.22 2.37
CA ALA A 9 -1.17 -4.35 1.35
C ALA A 9 -2.67 -4.55 1.13
N MET A 10 -3.21 -5.72 1.45
CA MET A 10 -4.65 -6.01 1.36
C MET A 10 -5.45 -5.50 2.56
N ILE A 11 -4.82 -5.25 3.71
CA ILE A 11 -5.51 -4.76 4.92
C ILE A 11 -6.30 -3.46 4.63
N PRO A 12 -5.73 -2.42 4.00
CA PRO A 12 -6.47 -1.19 3.66
C PRO A 12 -7.72 -1.46 2.81
N VAL A 13 -7.67 -2.41 1.88
CA VAL A 13 -8.82 -2.74 1.02
C VAL A 13 -9.95 -3.37 1.85
N VAL A 14 -9.61 -4.32 2.71
CA VAL A 14 -10.58 -4.99 3.59
C VAL A 14 -11.18 -3.99 4.57
N VAL A 15 -10.35 -3.18 5.24
CA VAL A 15 -10.80 -2.15 6.18
C VAL A 15 -11.74 -1.16 5.49
N THR A 16 -11.36 -0.64 4.32
CA THR A 16 -12.22 0.27 3.55
C THR A 16 -13.56 -0.39 3.22
N SER A 17 -13.54 -1.63 2.73
CA SER A 17 -14.77 -2.35 2.36
C SER A 17 -15.75 -2.48 3.51
N VAL A 18 -15.25 -2.74 4.73
CA VAL A 18 -16.06 -2.85 5.94
C VAL A 18 -16.55 -1.49 6.40
N VAL A 19 -15.66 -0.50 6.54
CA VAL A 19 -16.00 0.82 7.07
C VAL A 19 -17.02 1.54 6.19
N LEU A 20 -16.89 1.47 4.87
CA LEU A 20 -17.81 2.13 3.94
C LEU A 20 -19.25 1.61 4.01
N GLN A 21 -19.51 0.43 4.59
CA GLN A 21 -20.88 -0.07 4.82
C GLN A 21 -21.66 0.79 5.80
N PHE A 22 -20.94 1.50 6.68
CA PHE A 22 -21.54 2.30 7.73
C PHE A 22 -21.47 3.81 7.41
N MET A 23 -20.81 4.20 6.32
CA MET A 23 -20.69 5.59 5.88
C MET A 23 -21.84 6.01 4.92
N PRO A 24 -22.27 7.28 4.95
CA PRO A 24 -23.18 7.84 3.95
C PRO A 24 -22.53 7.83 2.56
N ASP A 25 -23.33 7.89 1.50
CA ASP A 25 -22.82 7.81 0.12
C ASP A 25 -21.91 8.98 -0.28
N ILE A 26 -22.06 10.12 0.37
CA ILE A 26 -21.24 11.32 0.19
C ILE A 26 -20.49 11.61 1.50
N ILE A 27 -19.17 11.67 1.44
CA ILE A 27 -18.27 11.89 2.58
C ILE A 27 -17.29 13.04 2.30
N PRO A 28 -16.70 13.66 3.33
CA PRO A 28 -15.67 14.66 3.13
C PRO A 28 -14.38 13.97 2.64
N MET A 29 -13.82 14.50 1.56
CA MET A 29 -12.70 13.89 0.83
C MET A 29 -11.43 14.74 0.84
N HIS A 30 -11.56 16.04 1.06
CA HIS A 30 -10.44 16.96 1.16
C HIS A 30 -10.76 18.02 2.22
N HIS A 31 -9.69 18.48 2.87
CA HIS A 31 -9.76 19.49 3.91
C HIS A 31 -8.79 20.61 3.57
N ASP A 32 -9.19 21.85 3.85
CA ASP A 32 -8.31 23.00 3.75
C ASP A 32 -7.27 23.01 4.90
N LEU A 33 -6.41 24.02 4.92
CA LEU A 33 -5.39 24.19 5.97
C LEU A 33 -5.99 24.50 7.35
N GLU A 34 -7.25 24.95 7.41
CA GLU A 34 -7.98 25.23 8.65
C GLU A 34 -8.71 23.98 9.18
N GLY A 35 -8.74 22.90 8.40
CA GLY A 35 -9.39 21.63 8.72
C GLY A 35 -10.86 21.57 8.32
N ASN A 36 -11.38 22.57 7.60
CA ASN A 36 -12.74 22.55 7.07
C ASN A 36 -12.79 21.67 5.81
N THR A 37 -13.91 20.99 5.59
CA THR A 37 -14.11 20.25 4.34
C THR A 37 -14.34 21.22 3.18
N ASP A 38 -13.44 21.22 2.21
CA ASP A 38 -13.55 22.00 0.97
C ASP A 38 -14.04 21.14 -0.22
N ARG A 39 -14.00 19.81 -0.11
CA ARG A 39 -14.52 18.88 -1.11
C ARG A 39 -15.25 17.68 -0.51
N TRP A 40 -16.48 17.49 -0.95
CA TRP A 40 -17.28 16.28 -0.74
C TRP A 40 -17.21 15.37 -1.97
N GLY A 41 -17.25 14.06 -1.77
CA GLY A 41 -17.20 13.10 -2.87
C GLY A 41 -17.87 11.78 -2.51
N SER A 42 -17.94 10.87 -3.48
CA SER A 42 -18.52 9.55 -3.26
C SER A 42 -17.65 8.73 -2.30
N LYS A 43 -18.26 8.02 -1.36
CA LYS A 43 -17.55 7.11 -0.45
C LYS A 43 -16.72 6.04 -1.17
N THR A 44 -17.10 5.69 -2.41
CA THR A 44 -16.35 4.73 -3.22
C THR A 44 -14.99 5.27 -3.68
N GLU A 45 -14.80 6.59 -3.72
CA GLU A 45 -13.50 7.21 -4.04
C GLU A 45 -12.42 6.84 -3.00
N SER A 46 -12.80 6.49 -1.77
CA SER A 46 -11.87 6.02 -0.74
C SER A 46 -11.11 4.75 -1.12
N PHE A 47 -11.55 4.01 -2.15
CA PHE A 47 -10.79 2.86 -2.69
C PHE A 47 -9.61 3.25 -3.58
N ILE A 48 -9.54 4.50 -4.06
CA ILE A 48 -8.43 4.94 -4.94
C ILE A 48 -7.09 4.73 -4.25
N PHE A 49 -6.98 5.14 -2.98
CA PHE A 49 -5.72 5.04 -2.25
C PHE A 49 -5.31 3.58 -1.95
N PRO A 50 -6.19 2.69 -1.44
CA PRO A 50 -5.94 1.25 -1.38
C PRO A 50 -5.50 0.63 -2.71
N VAL A 51 -6.14 1.02 -3.84
CA VAL A 51 -5.75 0.53 -5.16
C VAL A 51 -4.32 0.99 -5.54
N ILE A 52 -3.94 2.23 -5.24
CA ILE A 52 -2.57 2.72 -5.42
C ILE A 52 -1.57 1.90 -4.59
N ILE A 53 -1.91 1.57 -3.34
CA ILE A 53 -1.07 0.71 -2.48
C ILE A 53 -0.85 -0.66 -3.15
N LEU A 54 -1.88 -1.26 -3.75
CA LEU A 54 -1.75 -2.53 -4.47
C LEU A 54 -0.83 -2.40 -5.69
N PHE A 55 -0.94 -1.32 -6.47
CA PHE A 55 -0.06 -1.09 -7.62
C PHE A 55 1.40 -0.93 -7.22
N ILE A 56 1.67 -0.19 -6.14
CA ILE A 56 3.04 -0.02 -5.62
C ILE A 56 3.56 -1.35 -5.06
N THR A 57 2.71 -2.15 -4.42
CA THR A 57 3.05 -3.49 -3.95
C THR A 57 3.39 -4.43 -5.11
N LEU A 58 2.63 -4.35 -6.21
CA LEU A 58 2.92 -5.08 -7.44
C LEU A 58 4.26 -4.67 -8.02
N PHE A 59 4.55 -3.36 -8.07
CA PHE A 59 5.85 -2.84 -8.51
C PHE A 59 7.01 -3.44 -7.70
N TRP A 60 6.92 -3.43 -6.37
CA TRP A 60 7.93 -4.06 -5.52
C TRP A 60 8.04 -5.57 -5.78
N HIS A 61 6.92 -6.26 -5.96
CA HIS A 61 6.92 -7.68 -6.28
C HIS A 61 7.69 -7.98 -7.58
N LEU A 62 7.46 -7.18 -8.62
CA LEU A 62 8.14 -7.33 -9.91
C LEU A 62 9.64 -7.03 -9.79
N LEU A 63 10.04 -5.99 -9.06
CA LEU A 63 11.46 -5.70 -8.80
C LEU A 63 12.13 -6.85 -8.04
N ILE A 64 11.50 -7.37 -6.98
CA ILE A 64 12.03 -8.52 -6.23
C ILE A 64 12.18 -9.72 -7.17
N TYR A 65 11.21 -9.96 -8.04
CA TYR A 65 11.28 -11.04 -9.03
C TYR A 65 12.47 -10.88 -9.99
N VAL A 66 12.76 -9.66 -10.45
CA VAL A 66 13.94 -9.39 -11.30
C VAL A 66 15.24 -9.73 -10.56
N PHE A 67 15.38 -9.35 -9.29
CA PHE A 67 16.58 -9.68 -8.49
C PHE A 67 16.67 -11.17 -8.14
N GLU A 68 15.55 -11.83 -7.87
CA GLU A 68 15.51 -13.29 -7.70
C GLU A 68 15.94 -14.03 -8.98
N LYS A 69 15.48 -13.56 -10.15
CA LYS A 69 15.91 -14.11 -11.45
C LYS A 69 17.40 -13.85 -11.70
N LYS A 70 17.89 -12.64 -11.38
CA LYS A 70 19.32 -12.31 -11.44
C LYS A 70 20.16 -13.22 -10.56
N SER A 71 19.70 -13.53 -9.34
CA SER A 71 20.37 -14.45 -8.42
C SER A 71 20.46 -15.87 -8.99
N LYS A 72 19.41 -16.37 -9.66
CA LYS A 72 19.42 -17.72 -10.28
C LYS A 72 20.35 -17.84 -11.48
N ASN A 73 20.56 -16.75 -12.22
CA ASN A 73 21.38 -16.71 -13.43
C ASN A 73 22.81 -16.23 -13.16
N ALA A 74 23.19 -16.03 -11.90
CA ALA A 74 24.51 -15.52 -11.53
C ALA A 74 25.58 -16.59 -11.80
N ASN A 75 26.73 -16.15 -12.33
CA ASN A 75 27.86 -17.03 -12.64
C ASN A 75 28.80 -17.21 -11.45
N THR A 76 28.69 -16.34 -10.44
CA THR A 76 29.55 -16.35 -9.25
C THR A 76 28.71 -16.36 -7.98
N GLU A 77 29.22 -17.00 -6.93
CA GLU A 77 28.57 -17.03 -5.61
C GLU A 77 28.36 -15.62 -5.04
N LYS A 78 29.33 -14.71 -5.27
CA LYS A 78 29.25 -13.32 -4.84
C LYS A 78 28.05 -12.61 -5.47
N GLU A 79 27.89 -12.67 -6.79
CA GLU A 79 26.76 -12.06 -7.50
C GLU A 79 25.41 -12.67 -7.07
N GLN A 80 25.39 -14.00 -6.86
CA GLN A 80 24.20 -14.70 -6.38
C GLN A 80 23.77 -14.17 -5.00
N MET A 81 24.72 -14.04 -4.08
CA MET A 81 24.50 -13.55 -2.72
C MET A 81 24.05 -12.08 -2.71
N GLU A 82 24.68 -11.22 -3.51
CA GLU A 82 24.31 -9.81 -3.63
C GLU A 82 22.87 -9.66 -4.15
N ALA A 83 22.51 -10.36 -5.22
CA ALA A 83 21.16 -10.30 -5.78
C ALA A 83 20.10 -10.83 -4.80
N LYS A 84 20.42 -11.89 -4.05
CA LYS A 84 19.53 -12.43 -3.00
C LYS A 84 19.38 -11.46 -1.83
N SER A 85 20.45 -10.76 -1.45
CA SER A 85 20.42 -9.72 -0.41
C SER A 85 19.54 -8.55 -0.84
N SER A 86 19.74 -8.03 -2.05
CA SER A 86 18.93 -6.96 -2.61
C SER A 86 17.45 -7.33 -2.68
N ALA A 87 17.11 -8.55 -3.11
CA ALA A 87 15.72 -9.03 -3.11
C ALA A 87 15.09 -9.03 -1.70
N LYS A 88 15.85 -9.39 -0.66
CA LYS A 88 15.38 -9.34 0.73
C LYS A 88 15.16 -7.91 1.21
N VAL A 89 16.12 -7.00 0.97
CA VAL A 89 16.02 -5.58 1.34
C VAL A 89 14.81 -4.94 0.67
N LEU A 90 14.64 -5.16 -0.63
CA LEU A 90 13.47 -4.67 -1.37
C LEU A 90 12.14 -5.18 -0.80
N CYS A 91 12.11 -6.43 -0.33
CA CYS A 91 10.92 -6.97 0.33
C CYS A 91 10.63 -6.28 1.67
N VAL A 92 11.66 -5.93 2.46
CA VAL A 92 11.50 -5.17 3.70
C VAL A 92 10.99 -3.76 3.40
N VAL A 93 11.58 -3.08 2.42
CA VAL A 93 11.13 -1.75 1.96
C VAL A 93 9.67 -1.79 1.53
N GLY A 94 9.26 -2.78 0.73
CA GLY A 94 7.86 -2.93 0.30
C GLY A 94 6.88 -3.15 1.46
N ILE A 95 7.27 -3.94 2.48
CA ILE A 95 6.46 -4.13 3.69
C ILE A 95 6.35 -2.80 4.47
N SER A 96 7.47 -2.12 4.73
CA SER A 96 7.49 -0.85 5.45
C SER A 96 6.62 0.21 4.75
N GLN A 97 6.69 0.29 3.42
CA GLN A 97 5.85 1.17 2.62
C GLN A 97 4.37 0.85 2.77
N ALA A 98 3.99 -0.44 2.68
CA ALA A 98 2.60 -0.87 2.82
C ALA A 98 2.04 -0.56 4.22
N ILE A 99 2.84 -0.70 5.27
CA ILE A 99 2.46 -0.31 6.65
C ILE A 99 2.25 1.19 6.73
N MET A 100 3.23 1.99 6.29
CA MET A 100 3.17 3.45 6.34
C MET A 100 1.93 3.99 5.61
N PHE A 101 1.69 3.50 4.39
CA PHE A 101 0.52 3.90 3.61
C PHE A 101 -0.79 3.35 4.20
N GLY A 102 -0.79 2.16 4.79
CA GLY A 102 -1.96 1.65 5.50
C GLY A 102 -2.35 2.52 6.71
N ILE A 103 -1.36 2.98 7.48
CA ILE A 103 -1.58 3.91 8.60
C ILE A 103 -2.11 5.26 8.08
N MET A 104 -1.49 5.81 7.04
CA MET A 104 -1.96 7.06 6.43
C MET A 104 -3.39 6.93 5.90
N HIS A 105 -3.72 5.82 5.24
CA HIS A 105 -5.07 5.54 4.75
C HIS A 105 -6.09 5.46 5.88
N TYR A 106 -5.72 4.83 6.99
CA TYR A 106 -6.58 4.77 8.18
C TYR A 106 -6.92 6.17 8.70
N PHE A 107 -5.94 7.07 8.78
CA PHE A 107 -6.18 8.45 9.21
C PHE A 107 -7.12 9.21 8.25
N ILE A 108 -6.94 9.05 6.94
CA ILE A 108 -7.82 9.65 5.92
C ILE A 108 -9.25 9.12 6.08
N LEU A 109 -9.41 7.80 6.22
CA LEU A 109 -10.72 7.19 6.35
C LEU A 109 -11.41 7.58 7.67
N TYR A 110 -10.64 7.73 8.74
CA TYR A 110 -11.13 8.17 10.05
C TYR A 110 -11.55 9.64 10.05
N SER A 111 -10.78 10.54 9.41
CA SER A 111 -11.18 11.93 9.27
C SER A 111 -12.46 12.07 8.45
N SER A 112 -12.61 11.25 7.41
CA SER A 112 -13.84 11.19 6.61
C SER A 112 -15.06 10.64 7.35
N TRP A 113 -14.88 9.93 8.47
CA TRP A 113 -15.98 9.37 9.25
C TRP A 113 -16.57 10.35 10.26
N ILE A 114 -15.72 11.18 10.88
CA ILE A 114 -16.09 12.00 12.05
C ILE A 114 -16.69 13.35 11.67
N GLN A 115 -16.41 13.84 10.47
CA GLN A 115 -16.92 15.11 9.95
C GLN A 115 -18.16 14.89 9.08
#